data_AF-A0AA92UNJ8-F1
#
_entry.id   AF-A0AA92UNJ8-F1
#
_cell.length_a   1.000
_cell.length_b   1.000
_cell.length_c   1.000
_cell.angle_alpha   90.00
_cell.angle_beta   90.00
_cell.angle_gamma   90.00
#
_symmetry.space_group_name_H-M   'P 1'
#
loop_
_entity.id
_entity.type
_entity.pdbx_description
1 polymer ?
#
loop_
_entity_poly.entity_id
_entity_poly.type
_entity_poly.pdbx_seq_one_letter_code
_entity_poly.pdbx_strand_id
1 'polypeptide(L)'
;MKKIIYLAAFCAFLLTSCNDYLDTVQNKGNDEVLSSSKQVEALFGNSRTFNTPAGLNTAASDDYGMTIELNDMLGYVDENLLNGMTWNVQDVAASQYGDQTWEAEYNKIFTANLVISQIGEIKDLTEANRTEYLAQAHLMRATAMWNLVNTYCMPYSRETASEPGLPLKTSTSYEENVARSTLQQTYDFILADLEEALKTANTGIADNRRWAVSKPAVEALMARYYLFTQDYEQAAKYASEALKCGDAELVDYNDLPFRPSDVSLEGEVETVNYSSLYRYGDNQVANFKENYLSQYYTVEQVLVPSESLMQLYDQATDLRFRHFFNKYALWEQGIGGYGEDIVYNKFKERI
;
A
#
# COMPACT_ATOMS: atom_id res chain seq x y z
N MET A 1 36.49 58.16 19.01
CA MET A 1 35.63 57.71 20.13
C MET A 1 34.18 57.47 19.70
N LYS A 2 33.46 58.43 19.11
CA LYS A 2 32.06 58.23 18.65
C LYS A 2 31.85 57.03 17.72
N LYS A 3 32.75 56.79 16.74
CA LYS A 3 32.69 55.63 15.83
C LYS A 3 32.88 54.27 16.51
N ILE A 4 33.64 54.21 17.62
CA ILE A 4 33.84 52.98 18.40
C ILE A 4 32.58 52.69 19.22
N ILE A 5 31.90 53.73 19.72
CA ILE A 5 30.63 53.61 20.45
C ILE A 5 29.52 53.10 19.52
N TYR A 6 29.45 53.57 18.27
CA TYR A 6 28.47 53.06 17.30
C TYR A 6 28.74 51.61 16.89
N LEU A 7 30.01 51.21 16.76
CA LEU A 7 30.37 49.83 16.45
C LEU A 7 30.06 48.88 17.62
N ALA A 8 30.33 49.31 18.86
CA ALA A 8 29.98 48.55 20.05
C ALA A 8 28.45 48.41 20.23
N ALA A 9 27.69 49.47 19.92
CA ALA A 9 26.22 49.42 19.97
C ALA A 9 25.62 48.51 18.87
N PHE A 10 26.23 48.47 17.68
CA PHE A 10 25.81 47.56 16.61
C PHE A 10 26.14 46.09 16.94
N CYS A 11 27.31 45.82 17.53
CA CYS A 11 27.66 44.47 18.01
C CYS A 11 26.76 44.00 19.16
N ALA A 12 26.28 44.89 20.02
CA ALA A 12 25.35 44.54 21.10
C ALA A 12 23.96 44.12 20.58
N PHE A 13 23.53 44.64 19.43
CA PHE A 13 22.27 44.22 18.78
C PHE A 13 22.38 42.86 18.07
N LEU A 14 23.60 42.39 17.76
CA LEU A 14 23.82 41.08 17.15
C LEU A 14 23.84 39.93 18.18
N LEU A 15 23.80 40.25 19.48
CA LEU A 15 23.83 39.26 20.57
C LEU A 15 22.43 38.95 21.14
N THR A 16 21.36 39.53 20.59
CA THR A 16 19.99 39.12 20.91
C THR A 16 19.58 37.94 20.03
N SER A 17 20.20 36.78 20.24
CA SER A 17 19.65 35.53 19.70
C SER A 17 18.49 35.09 20.60
N CYS A 18 17.34 34.77 20.03
CA CYS A 18 16.24 34.12 20.74
C CYS A 18 16.74 32.80 21.32
N ASN A 19 17.12 32.78 22.60
CA ASN A 19 17.66 31.58 23.26
C ASN A 19 16.58 30.48 23.38
N ASP A 20 15.32 30.87 23.58
CA ASP A 20 14.23 29.93 23.88
C ASP A 20 13.73 29.11 22.68
N TYR A 21 14.07 29.49 21.43
CA TYR A 21 13.59 28.72 20.25
C TYR A 21 14.36 27.40 20.08
N LEU A 22 15.62 27.33 20.52
CA LEU A 22 16.44 26.12 20.49
C LEU A 22 16.46 25.37 21.84
N ASP A 23 16.09 26.04 22.94
CA ASP A 23 15.97 25.43 24.27
C ASP A 23 14.60 24.73 24.49
N THR A 24 13.66 24.87 23.55
CA THR A 24 12.53 23.95 23.49
C THR A 24 13.05 22.62 22.96
N VAL A 25 13.25 21.64 23.85
CA VAL A 25 13.20 20.23 23.43
C VAL A 25 11.88 20.10 22.69
N GLN A 26 11.91 19.92 21.36
CA GLN A 26 10.70 19.60 20.62
C GLN A 26 10.03 18.47 21.38
N ASN A 27 8.79 18.69 21.82
CA ASN A 27 8.08 17.69 22.60
C ASN A 27 8.03 16.43 21.72
N LYS A 28 8.70 15.36 22.17
CA LYS A 28 8.99 14.18 21.35
C LYS A 28 7.74 13.33 21.17
N GLY A 29 6.78 13.81 20.38
CA GLY A 29 5.77 12.99 19.72
C GLY A 29 4.54 12.55 20.53
N ASN A 30 4.27 13.10 21.72
CA ASN A 30 3.08 12.74 22.51
C ASN A 30 1.90 13.74 22.39
N ASP A 31 2.03 14.78 21.57
CA ASP A 31 1.07 15.91 21.52
C ASP A 31 0.09 15.84 20.33
N GLU A 32 0.15 14.81 19.47
CA GLU A 32 -0.90 14.62 18.47
C GLU A 32 -2.17 14.12 19.14
N VAL A 33 -2.97 15.06 19.65
CA VAL A 33 -4.24 14.78 20.31
C VAL A 33 -5.37 14.91 19.29
N LEU A 34 -6.02 13.80 18.98
CA LEU A 34 -7.29 13.76 18.28
C LEU A 34 -8.37 14.35 19.19
N SER A 35 -8.99 15.43 18.73
CA SER A 35 -9.94 16.22 19.51
C SER A 35 -11.33 16.29 18.87
N SER A 36 -11.47 15.80 17.63
CA SER A 36 -12.72 15.88 16.87
C SER A 36 -12.89 14.72 15.90
N SER A 37 -14.14 14.38 15.63
CA SER A 37 -14.54 13.42 14.60
C SER A 37 -13.97 13.75 13.21
N LYS A 38 -13.86 15.04 12.87
CA LYS A 38 -13.30 15.51 11.60
C LYS A 38 -11.81 15.16 11.43
N GLN A 39 -11.03 15.18 12.51
CA GLN A 39 -9.63 14.77 12.47
C GLN A 39 -9.51 13.27 12.19
N VAL A 40 -10.36 12.45 12.84
CA VAL A 40 -10.40 11.00 12.59
C VAL A 40 -10.78 10.71 11.14
N GLU A 41 -11.84 11.34 10.63
CA GLU A 41 -12.26 11.19 9.22
C GLU A 41 -11.14 11.63 8.26
N ALA A 42 -10.41 12.71 8.57
CA ALA A 42 -9.33 13.19 7.73
C ALA A 42 -8.14 12.22 7.67
N LEU A 43 -7.85 11.51 8.77
CA LEU A 43 -6.85 10.43 8.77
C LEU A 43 -7.25 9.36 7.77
N PHE A 44 -8.50 8.89 7.80
CA PHE A 44 -8.98 7.84 6.89
C PHE A 44 -9.27 8.32 5.46
N GLY A 45 -9.47 9.61 5.26
CA GLY A 45 -9.82 10.19 3.96
C GLY A 45 -8.73 10.11 2.90
N ASN A 46 -7.47 9.82 3.26
CA ASN A 46 -6.39 9.56 2.32
C ASN A 46 -6.35 8.08 1.89
N SER A 47 -7.40 7.65 1.19
CA SER A 47 -7.58 6.26 0.76
C SER A 47 -6.41 5.70 -0.05
N ARG A 48 -5.72 6.53 -0.84
CA ARG A 48 -4.53 6.14 -1.62
C ARG A 48 -3.45 5.56 -0.71
N THR A 49 -3.17 6.20 0.42
CA THR A 49 -2.16 5.74 1.38
C THR A 49 -2.55 4.40 2.01
N PHE A 50 -3.84 4.13 2.23
CA PHE A 50 -4.28 2.86 2.82
C PHE A 50 -4.31 1.70 1.83
N ASN A 51 -4.67 1.97 0.59
CA ASN A 51 -4.97 0.94 -0.41
C ASN A 51 -3.80 0.55 -1.30
N THR A 52 -2.70 1.32 -1.25
CA THR A 52 -1.49 1.04 -2.02
C THR A 52 -0.46 0.40 -1.08
N PRO A 53 -0.27 -0.93 -1.11
CA PRO A 53 0.96 -1.53 -0.62
C PRO A 53 2.11 -1.06 -1.50
N ALA A 54 3.29 -0.95 -0.93
CA ALA A 54 4.48 -0.61 -1.70
C ALA A 54 4.84 -1.75 -2.69
N GLY A 55 5.47 -1.38 -3.80
CA GLY A 55 5.71 -2.26 -4.96
C GLY A 55 6.72 -3.39 -4.73
N LEU A 56 7.38 -3.44 -3.56
CA LEU A 56 8.40 -4.43 -3.25
C LEU A 56 7.90 -5.87 -3.43
N ASN A 57 6.66 -6.17 -3.02
CA ASN A 57 6.09 -7.52 -3.15
C ASN A 57 5.94 -7.98 -4.60
N THR A 58 5.56 -7.06 -5.49
CA THR A 58 5.46 -7.36 -6.91
C THR A 58 6.85 -7.58 -7.50
N ALA A 59 7.82 -6.74 -7.13
CA ALA A 59 9.18 -6.81 -7.65
C ALA A 59 9.96 -8.02 -7.11
N ALA A 60 9.67 -8.46 -5.90
CA ALA A 60 10.26 -9.63 -5.25
C ALA A 60 9.52 -10.94 -5.61
N SER A 61 8.89 -11.00 -6.78
CA SER A 61 8.26 -12.20 -7.31
C SER A 61 9.02 -12.71 -8.54
N ASP A 62 8.76 -13.95 -8.95
CA ASP A 62 9.23 -14.52 -10.22
C ASP A 62 8.27 -14.22 -11.39
N ASP A 63 7.19 -13.49 -11.12
CA ASP A 63 6.19 -13.09 -12.11
C ASP A 63 6.67 -11.90 -12.96
N TYR A 64 7.60 -11.10 -12.45
CA TYR A 64 8.06 -9.86 -13.07
C TYR A 64 9.56 -9.67 -12.90
N GLY A 65 10.19 -8.96 -13.85
CA GLY A 65 11.60 -8.59 -13.75
C GLY A 65 11.94 -7.41 -14.64
N MET A 66 13.23 -7.15 -14.81
CA MET A 66 13.73 -6.10 -15.69
C MET A 66 14.97 -6.60 -16.43
N THR A 67 15.09 -6.29 -17.72
CA THR A 67 16.30 -6.62 -18.47
C THR A 67 17.40 -5.58 -18.19
N ILE A 68 18.66 -5.98 -18.37
CA ILE A 68 19.80 -5.08 -18.15
C ILE A 68 19.73 -3.89 -19.12
N GLU A 69 19.34 -4.14 -20.36
CA GLU A 69 19.19 -3.11 -21.39
C GLU A 69 18.13 -2.07 -21.01
N LEU A 70 17.00 -2.53 -20.43
CA LEU A 70 15.93 -1.64 -19.96
C LEU A 70 16.41 -0.80 -18.77
N ASN A 71 17.13 -1.40 -17.83
CA ASN A 71 17.73 -0.69 -16.70
C ASN A 71 18.73 0.39 -17.17
N ASP A 72 19.65 0.03 -18.07
CA ASP A 72 20.67 0.94 -18.60
C ASP A 72 20.06 2.13 -19.35
N MET A 73 18.96 1.88 -20.08
CA MET A 73 18.21 2.91 -20.80
C MET A 73 17.49 3.88 -19.87
N LEU A 74 16.85 3.37 -18.81
CA LEU A 74 16.16 4.22 -17.84
C LEU A 74 17.13 5.14 -17.10
N GLY A 75 18.38 4.73 -16.94
CA GLY A 75 19.45 5.49 -16.29
C GLY A 75 19.29 5.65 -14.77
N TYR A 76 18.07 5.43 -14.26
CA TYR A 76 17.74 5.36 -12.84
C TYR A 76 16.52 4.45 -12.64
N VAL A 77 16.63 3.56 -11.66
CA VAL A 77 15.52 2.73 -11.15
C VAL A 77 15.47 2.93 -9.64
N ASP A 78 14.26 3.00 -9.08
CA ASP A 78 14.09 3.13 -7.63
C ASP A 78 14.79 1.98 -6.89
N GLU A 79 15.51 2.32 -5.82
CA GLU A 79 16.32 1.36 -5.07
C GLU A 79 15.47 0.27 -4.42
N ASN A 80 14.26 0.56 -3.93
CA ASN A 80 13.39 -0.47 -3.36
C ASN A 80 12.91 -1.45 -4.44
N LEU A 81 12.65 -0.95 -5.66
CA LEU A 81 12.32 -1.82 -6.79
C LEU A 81 13.47 -2.76 -7.13
N LEU A 82 14.69 -2.21 -7.21
CA LEU A 82 15.90 -2.99 -7.50
C LEU A 82 16.18 -4.03 -6.41
N ASN A 83 16.06 -3.64 -5.13
CA ASN A 83 16.22 -4.54 -3.99
C ASN A 83 15.20 -5.67 -4.02
N GLY A 84 13.95 -5.39 -4.39
CA GLY A 84 12.93 -6.42 -4.60
C GLY A 84 13.33 -7.42 -5.68
N MET A 85 13.64 -6.94 -6.89
CA MET A 85 13.98 -7.80 -8.03
C MET A 85 15.23 -8.65 -7.81
N THR A 86 16.23 -8.10 -7.12
CA THR A 86 17.52 -8.76 -6.90
C THR A 86 17.59 -9.50 -5.57
N TRP A 87 16.55 -9.38 -4.74
CA TRP A 87 16.54 -9.83 -3.34
C TRP A 87 17.73 -9.28 -2.56
N ASN A 88 18.21 -8.09 -2.94
CA ASN A 88 19.37 -7.48 -2.31
C ASN A 88 18.97 -6.83 -0.99
N VAL A 89 19.50 -7.40 0.09
CA VAL A 89 19.32 -6.90 1.46
C VAL A 89 20.58 -6.18 1.98
N GLN A 90 21.67 -6.21 1.21
CA GLN A 90 22.88 -5.47 1.54
C GLN A 90 22.62 -4.01 1.19
N ASP A 91 22.70 -3.14 2.19
CA ASP A 91 22.51 -1.68 2.11
C ASP A 91 21.10 -1.11 2.32
N VAL A 92 20.07 -1.93 2.59
CA VAL A 92 18.73 -1.38 2.97
C VAL A 92 18.83 -0.43 4.17
N ALA A 93 19.63 -0.78 5.18
CA ALA A 93 19.86 0.07 6.36
C ALA A 93 20.78 1.28 6.09
N ALA A 94 21.53 1.27 4.98
CA ALA A 94 22.44 2.33 4.57
C ALA A 94 21.81 3.27 3.51
N SER A 95 20.71 2.85 2.88
CA SER A 95 19.93 3.68 1.98
C SER A 95 19.40 4.91 2.73
N GLN A 96 19.57 6.09 2.14
CA GLN A 96 19.04 7.33 2.68
C GLN A 96 17.49 7.36 2.72
N TYR A 97 16.83 6.44 2.01
CA TYR A 97 15.38 6.33 1.92
C TYR A 97 14.81 5.12 2.68
N GLY A 98 15.66 4.30 3.31
CA GLY A 98 15.24 3.10 4.03
C GLY A 98 14.44 2.12 3.17
N ASP A 99 13.67 1.26 3.86
CA ASP A 99 12.69 0.39 3.21
C ASP A 99 11.34 1.09 3.17
N GLN A 100 10.94 1.57 1.99
CA GLN A 100 9.69 2.30 1.80
C GLN A 100 8.45 1.46 2.12
N THR A 101 8.51 0.14 1.91
CA THR A 101 7.39 -0.77 2.21
C THR A 101 7.21 -0.89 3.71
N TRP A 102 8.32 -1.13 4.42
CA TRP A 102 8.32 -1.19 5.87
C TRP A 102 7.80 0.11 6.49
N GLU A 103 8.34 1.26 6.05
CA GLU A 103 7.94 2.57 6.56
C GLU A 103 6.47 2.87 6.26
N ALA A 104 5.99 2.61 5.05
CA ALA A 104 4.61 2.88 4.67
C ALA A 104 3.61 2.08 5.53
N GLU A 105 3.87 0.79 5.76
CA GLU A 105 2.97 -0.05 6.54
C GLU A 105 3.04 0.26 8.05
N TYR A 106 4.23 0.54 8.61
CA TYR A 106 4.32 0.98 10.01
C TYR A 106 3.72 2.37 10.26
N ASN A 107 3.70 3.26 9.26
CA ASN A 107 2.97 4.53 9.35
C ASN A 107 1.45 4.31 9.41
N LYS A 108 0.91 3.33 8.66
CA LYS A 108 -0.50 2.91 8.78
C LYS A 108 -0.78 2.33 10.17
N ILE A 109 0.11 1.47 10.68
CA ILE A 109 0.01 0.91 12.04
C ILE A 109 0.02 2.02 13.10
N PHE A 110 0.91 3.01 12.97
CA PHE A 110 0.96 4.16 13.88
C PHE A 110 -0.36 4.94 13.86
N THR A 111 -0.90 5.22 12.67
CA THR A 111 -2.19 5.93 12.53
C THR A 111 -3.33 5.14 13.17
N ALA A 112 -3.34 3.81 13.01
CA ALA A 112 -4.32 2.95 13.66
C ALA A 112 -4.19 3.01 15.19
N ASN A 113 -2.97 2.90 15.72
CA ASN A 113 -2.69 2.97 17.15
C ASN A 113 -3.10 4.33 17.74
N LEU A 114 -2.89 5.42 17.00
CA LEU A 114 -3.32 6.76 17.38
C LEU A 114 -4.84 6.84 17.53
N VAL A 115 -5.59 6.36 16.53
CA VAL A 115 -7.06 6.32 16.59
C VAL A 115 -7.53 5.41 17.73
N ILE A 116 -7.04 4.18 17.81
CA ILE A 116 -7.45 3.20 18.83
C ILE A 116 -7.23 3.75 20.25
N SER A 117 -6.09 4.39 20.50
CA SER A 117 -5.74 4.89 21.85
C SER A 117 -6.51 6.14 22.26
N GLN A 118 -6.88 7.01 21.32
CA GLN A 118 -7.44 8.32 21.65
C GLN A 118 -8.91 8.49 21.32
N ILE A 119 -9.50 7.62 20.50
CA ILE A 119 -10.86 7.82 20.02
C ILE A 119 -11.84 7.98 21.17
N GLY A 120 -11.67 7.23 22.27
CA GLY A 120 -12.46 7.31 23.51
C GLY A 120 -12.64 8.72 24.09
N GLU A 121 -11.64 9.58 23.92
CA GLU A 121 -11.64 10.95 24.46
C GLU A 121 -12.35 11.97 23.57
N ILE A 122 -12.70 11.58 22.33
CA ILE A 122 -13.37 12.44 21.36
C ILE A 122 -14.87 12.55 21.69
N LYS A 123 -15.30 13.76 22.04
CA LYS A 123 -16.63 14.05 22.61
C LYS A 123 -17.73 14.25 21.57
N ASP A 124 -17.39 14.61 20.34
CA ASP A 124 -18.34 14.86 19.25
C ASP A 124 -18.70 13.58 18.46
N LEU A 125 -18.24 12.41 18.91
CA LEU A 125 -18.60 11.11 18.33
C LEU A 125 -19.81 10.48 19.02
N THR A 126 -20.74 9.98 18.21
CA THR A 126 -21.72 9.00 18.67
C THR A 126 -21.04 7.66 18.92
N GLU A 127 -21.65 6.79 19.72
CA GLU A 127 -21.11 5.45 19.96
C GLU A 127 -21.04 4.61 18.67
N ALA A 128 -22.00 4.80 17.77
CA ALA A 128 -21.97 4.17 16.45
C ALA A 128 -20.74 4.63 15.65
N ASN A 129 -20.50 5.94 15.53
CA ASN A 129 -19.33 6.45 14.80
C ASN A 129 -18.01 6.00 15.44
N ARG A 130 -17.97 5.96 16.78
CA ARG A 130 -16.81 5.45 17.53
C ARG A 130 -16.51 3.99 17.19
N THR A 131 -17.54 3.15 17.16
CA THR A 131 -17.41 1.73 16.78
C THR A 131 -16.92 1.57 15.36
N GLU A 132 -17.46 2.34 14.41
CA GLU A 132 -17.02 2.27 13.00
C GLU A 132 -15.56 2.71 12.81
N TYR A 133 -15.13 3.79 13.45
CA TYR A 133 -13.74 4.24 13.36
C TYR A 133 -12.76 3.29 14.06
N LEU A 134 -13.17 2.66 15.17
CA LEU A 134 -12.39 1.58 15.79
C LEU A 134 -12.24 0.40 14.82
N ALA A 135 -13.34 -0.05 14.21
CA ALA A 135 -13.31 -1.14 13.24
C ALA A 135 -12.42 -0.80 12.04
N GLN A 136 -12.47 0.44 11.54
CA GLN A 136 -11.59 0.93 10.48
C GLN A 136 -10.12 0.90 10.88
N ALA A 137 -9.79 1.38 12.08
CA ALA A 137 -8.42 1.39 12.59
C ALA A 137 -7.87 -0.03 12.72
N HIS A 138 -8.66 -0.94 13.27
CA HIS A 138 -8.29 -2.36 13.39
C HIS A 138 -8.10 -3.03 12.03
N LEU A 139 -9.02 -2.83 11.07
CA LEU A 139 -8.85 -3.37 9.71
C LEU A 139 -7.59 -2.82 9.03
N MET A 140 -7.32 -1.53 9.19
CA MET A 140 -6.12 -0.88 8.65
C MET A 140 -4.84 -1.48 9.25
N ARG A 141 -4.80 -1.70 10.57
CA ARG A 141 -3.65 -2.32 11.24
C ARG A 141 -3.47 -3.78 10.83
N ALA A 142 -4.56 -4.56 10.77
CA ALA A 142 -4.54 -5.94 10.28
C ALA A 142 -4.01 -6.03 8.84
N THR A 143 -4.47 -5.15 7.95
CA THR A 143 -4.06 -5.14 6.54
C THR A 143 -2.59 -4.75 6.38
N ALA A 144 -2.12 -3.75 7.14
CA ALA A 144 -0.71 -3.36 7.13
C ALA A 144 0.20 -4.49 7.64
N MET A 145 -0.17 -5.11 8.76
CA MET A 145 0.54 -6.29 9.30
C MET A 145 0.50 -7.47 8.33
N TRP A 146 -0.62 -7.68 7.64
CA TRP A 146 -0.77 -8.70 6.61
C TRP A 146 0.19 -8.46 5.42
N ASN A 147 0.32 -7.21 4.96
CA ASN A 147 1.28 -6.88 3.92
C ASN A 147 2.71 -7.18 4.38
N LEU A 148 3.10 -6.67 5.56
CA LEU A 148 4.43 -6.88 6.13
C LEU A 148 4.78 -8.36 6.34
N VAL A 149 3.86 -9.18 6.87
CA VAL A 149 4.17 -10.58 7.20
C VAL A 149 4.41 -11.41 5.94
N ASN A 150 3.70 -11.11 4.85
CA ASN A 150 3.89 -11.76 3.56
C ASN A 150 5.15 -11.27 2.82
N THR A 151 5.68 -10.09 3.18
CA THR A 151 6.91 -9.55 2.60
C THR A 151 8.17 -10.04 3.32
N TYR A 152 8.18 -10.00 4.66
CA TYR A 152 9.41 -10.10 5.46
C TYR A 152 9.53 -11.36 6.32
N CYS A 153 8.50 -12.19 6.37
CA CYS A 153 8.50 -13.39 7.21
C CYS A 153 8.42 -14.66 6.37
N MET A 154 8.77 -15.77 7.00
CA MET A 154 8.54 -17.09 6.40
C MET A 154 7.05 -17.32 6.18
N PRO A 155 6.65 -18.06 5.13
CA PRO A 155 5.26 -18.51 5.00
C PRO A 155 4.81 -19.26 6.25
N TYR A 156 3.59 -19.01 6.69
CA TYR A 156 3.07 -19.63 7.90
C TYR A 156 2.80 -21.12 7.73
N SER A 157 3.36 -21.91 8.63
CA SER A 157 3.05 -23.31 8.84
C SER A 157 3.32 -23.67 10.31
N ARG A 158 2.95 -24.87 10.74
CA ARG A 158 3.26 -25.33 12.10
C ARG A 158 4.76 -25.38 12.36
N GLU A 159 5.54 -25.68 11.32
CA GLU A 159 7.00 -25.79 11.37
C GLU A 159 7.66 -24.41 11.46
N THR A 160 7.08 -23.38 10.84
CA THR A 160 7.61 -22.01 10.86
C THR A 160 6.98 -21.13 11.94
N ALA A 161 6.01 -21.61 12.70
CA ALA A 161 5.27 -20.82 13.69
C ALA A 161 6.17 -20.15 14.76
N SER A 162 7.29 -20.79 15.11
CA SER A 162 8.29 -20.25 16.06
C SER A 162 9.35 -19.37 15.40
N GLU A 163 9.39 -19.29 14.07
CA GLU A 163 10.32 -18.42 13.35
C GLU A 163 10.05 -16.94 13.69
N PRO A 164 11.02 -16.05 13.48
CA PRO A 164 10.83 -14.63 13.68
C PRO A 164 9.66 -14.07 12.85
N GLY A 165 8.69 -13.48 13.52
CA GLY A 165 7.60 -12.70 12.95
C GLY A 165 7.93 -11.21 12.88
N LEU A 166 6.94 -10.36 13.09
CA LEU A 166 7.08 -8.89 13.06
C LEU A 166 7.18 -8.30 14.47
N PRO A 167 7.79 -7.11 14.62
CA PRO A 167 7.57 -6.25 15.77
C PRO A 167 6.09 -5.89 15.93
N LEU A 168 5.52 -6.12 17.12
CA LEU A 168 4.10 -5.84 17.38
C LEU A 168 3.97 -4.50 18.08
N LYS A 169 3.69 -3.43 17.32
CA LYS A 169 3.50 -2.08 17.84
C LYS A 169 2.03 -1.85 18.19
N THR A 170 1.77 -1.60 19.47
CA THR A 170 0.41 -1.39 20.02
C THR A 170 0.17 0.04 20.51
N SER A 171 1.22 0.86 20.55
CA SER A 171 1.15 2.26 20.97
C SER A 171 1.71 3.20 19.90
N THR A 172 1.61 4.51 20.14
CA THR A 172 2.30 5.56 19.37
C THR A 172 3.67 5.89 19.96
N SER A 173 4.11 5.20 21.02
CA SER A 173 5.38 5.48 21.66
C SER A 173 6.56 4.97 20.82
N TYR A 174 7.56 5.83 20.64
CA TYR A 174 8.84 5.46 20.05
C TYR A 174 9.70 4.62 20.99
N GLU A 175 9.38 4.57 22.28
CA GLU A 175 10.09 3.78 23.31
C GLU A 175 9.59 2.33 23.38
N GLU A 176 8.47 2.02 22.73
CA GLU A 176 7.93 0.65 22.69
C GLU A 176 8.93 -0.32 22.05
N ASN A 177 9.09 -1.50 22.66
CA ASN A 177 10.01 -2.54 22.23
C ASN A 177 9.74 -2.93 20.76
N VAL A 178 10.80 -2.93 19.96
CA VAL A 178 10.78 -3.29 18.53
C VAL A 178 11.36 -4.68 18.27
N ALA A 179 11.53 -5.51 19.30
CA ALA A 179 11.90 -6.90 19.14
C ALA A 179 10.85 -7.65 18.31
N ARG A 180 11.32 -8.46 17.37
CA ARG A 180 10.45 -9.32 16.56
C ARG A 180 9.74 -10.32 17.46
N SER A 181 8.43 -10.42 17.31
CA SER A 181 7.64 -11.51 17.90
C SER A 181 7.91 -12.82 17.14
N THR A 182 7.26 -13.92 17.56
CA THR A 182 7.19 -15.13 16.74
C THR A 182 6.19 -14.95 15.60
N LEU A 183 6.34 -15.76 14.55
CA LEU A 183 5.41 -15.77 13.42
C LEU A 183 3.98 -16.07 13.89
N GLN A 184 3.80 -17.02 14.82
CA GLN A 184 2.52 -17.29 15.47
C GLN A 184 1.91 -16.03 16.09
N GLN A 185 2.67 -15.32 16.93
CA GLN A 185 2.17 -14.11 17.60
C GLN A 185 1.79 -13.02 16.61
N THR A 186 2.51 -12.92 15.48
CA THR A 186 2.15 -11.99 14.40
C THR A 186 0.80 -12.33 13.77
N TYR A 187 0.56 -13.61 13.46
CA TYR A 187 -0.71 -14.06 12.91
C TYR A 187 -1.85 -13.95 13.93
N ASP A 188 -1.59 -14.23 15.21
CA ASP A 188 -2.59 -14.05 16.28
C ASP A 188 -2.98 -12.58 16.44
N PHE A 189 -2.00 -11.67 16.33
CA PHE A 189 -2.25 -10.23 16.38
C PHE A 189 -3.12 -9.76 15.20
N ILE A 190 -2.83 -10.22 13.98
CA ILE A 190 -3.65 -9.93 12.80
C ILE A 190 -5.08 -10.43 13.01
N LEU A 191 -5.26 -11.67 13.50
CA LEU A 191 -6.59 -12.23 13.73
C LEU A 191 -7.38 -11.44 14.77
N ALA A 192 -6.75 -11.05 15.88
CA ALA A 192 -7.40 -10.24 16.92
C ALA A 192 -7.88 -8.89 16.37
N ASP A 193 -7.07 -8.23 15.53
CA ASP A 193 -7.51 -6.99 14.86
C ASP A 193 -8.67 -7.24 13.89
N LEU A 194 -8.66 -8.35 13.14
CA LEU A 194 -9.78 -8.70 12.27
C LEU A 194 -11.07 -8.94 13.08
N GLU A 195 -10.99 -9.61 14.24
CA GLU A 195 -12.13 -9.85 15.13
C GLU A 195 -12.72 -8.56 15.68
N GLU A 196 -11.88 -7.57 16.04
CA GLU A 196 -12.33 -6.23 16.43
C GLU A 196 -12.95 -5.49 15.24
N ALA A 197 -12.35 -5.57 14.06
CA ALA A 197 -12.88 -4.96 12.84
C ALA A 197 -14.24 -5.52 12.42
N LEU A 198 -14.49 -6.82 12.68
CA LEU A 198 -15.74 -7.50 12.32
C LEU A 198 -16.96 -6.97 13.10
N LYS A 199 -16.74 -6.18 14.17
CA LYS A 199 -17.80 -5.54 14.96
C LYS A 199 -18.44 -4.34 14.26
N THR A 200 -17.94 -3.92 13.10
CA THR A 200 -18.60 -2.92 12.24
C THR A 200 -20.06 -3.28 11.96
N ALA A 201 -20.94 -2.28 12.01
CA ALA A 201 -22.33 -2.42 11.60
C ALA A 201 -22.51 -2.18 10.09
N ASN A 202 -21.47 -1.74 9.38
CA ASN A 202 -21.51 -1.53 7.94
C ASN A 202 -21.52 -2.87 7.20
N THR A 203 -22.69 -3.27 6.71
CA THR A 203 -22.90 -4.57 6.05
C THR A 203 -22.71 -4.52 4.53
N GLY A 204 -22.58 -3.32 3.95
CA GLY A 204 -22.44 -3.10 2.52
C GLY A 204 -21.12 -2.43 2.14
N ILE A 205 -20.85 -2.36 0.85
CA ILE A 205 -19.67 -1.70 0.28
C ILE A 205 -20.15 -0.46 -0.47
N ALA A 206 -19.78 0.72 0.03
CA ALA A 206 -20.15 1.96 -0.62
C ALA A 206 -19.32 2.16 -1.91
N ASP A 207 -19.99 2.37 -3.05
CA ASP A 207 -19.35 2.49 -4.37
C ASP A 207 -18.23 3.53 -4.45
N ASN A 208 -18.32 4.63 -3.70
CA ASN A 208 -17.32 5.70 -3.67
C ASN A 208 -16.40 5.66 -2.42
N ARG A 209 -16.56 4.65 -1.56
CA ARG A 209 -15.78 4.42 -0.34
C ARG A 209 -15.51 2.93 -0.13
N ARG A 210 -15.16 2.20 -1.20
CA ARG A 210 -14.81 0.77 -1.12
C ARG A 210 -13.57 0.48 -0.26
N TRP A 211 -12.78 1.52 -0.02
CA TRP A 211 -11.63 1.54 0.88
C TRP A 211 -12.00 1.64 2.36
N ALA A 212 -13.23 2.03 2.67
CA ALA A 212 -13.72 2.08 4.04
C ALA A 212 -14.05 0.68 4.54
N VAL A 213 -14.02 0.52 5.86
CA VAL A 213 -14.37 -0.71 6.55
C VAL A 213 -15.81 -1.08 6.23
N SER A 214 -15.99 -2.35 5.92
CA SER A 214 -17.28 -3.00 5.83
C SER A 214 -17.10 -4.42 6.29
N LYS A 215 -18.16 -4.99 6.84
CA LYS A 215 -18.21 -6.39 7.23
C LYS A 215 -17.74 -7.34 6.11
N PRO A 216 -18.21 -7.23 4.86
CA PRO A 216 -17.72 -8.09 3.79
C PRO A 216 -16.22 -7.87 3.45
N ALA A 217 -15.67 -6.66 3.64
CA ALA A 217 -14.22 -6.42 3.48
C ALA A 217 -13.40 -7.15 4.56
N VAL A 218 -13.86 -7.10 5.82
CA VAL A 218 -13.21 -7.81 6.95
C VAL A 218 -13.31 -9.32 6.74
N GLU A 219 -14.48 -9.82 6.35
CA GLU A 219 -14.70 -11.24 6.07
C GLU A 219 -13.84 -11.74 4.90
N ALA A 220 -13.67 -10.94 3.84
CA ALA A 220 -12.77 -11.28 2.73
C ALA A 220 -11.31 -11.41 3.18
N LEU A 221 -10.82 -10.51 4.06
CA LEU A 221 -9.46 -10.60 4.60
C LEU A 221 -9.33 -11.77 5.59
N MET A 222 -10.33 -12.04 6.43
CA MET A 222 -10.38 -13.25 7.26
C MET A 222 -10.32 -14.52 6.43
N ALA A 223 -11.04 -14.60 5.31
CA ALA A 223 -10.98 -15.75 4.42
C ALA A 223 -9.56 -16.00 3.91
N ARG A 224 -8.85 -14.94 3.51
CA ARG A 224 -7.45 -15.01 3.08
C ARG A 224 -6.51 -15.41 4.23
N TYR A 225 -6.71 -14.84 5.42
CA TYR A 225 -5.97 -15.20 6.62
C TYR A 225 -6.08 -16.70 6.90
N TYR A 226 -7.30 -17.23 6.97
CA TYR A 226 -7.54 -18.63 7.28
C TYR A 226 -7.05 -19.57 6.17
N LEU A 227 -7.06 -19.12 4.91
CA LEU A 227 -6.46 -19.88 3.81
C LEU A 227 -4.95 -20.05 4.01
N PHE A 228 -4.24 -18.99 4.41
CA PHE A 228 -2.78 -19.04 4.63
C PHE A 228 -2.40 -19.78 5.92
N THR A 229 -3.27 -19.76 6.94
CA THR A 229 -3.08 -20.56 8.17
C THR A 229 -3.59 -21.99 8.04
N GLN A 230 -4.07 -22.39 6.85
CA GLN A 230 -4.53 -23.73 6.49
C GLN A 230 -5.78 -24.20 7.24
N ASP A 231 -6.56 -23.26 7.79
CA ASP A 231 -7.91 -23.51 8.32
C ASP A 231 -8.94 -23.33 7.19
N TYR A 232 -9.04 -24.35 6.35
CA TYR A 232 -9.87 -24.29 5.14
C TYR A 232 -11.37 -24.18 5.44
N GLU A 233 -11.82 -24.66 6.61
CA GLU A 233 -13.23 -24.56 7.02
C GLU A 233 -13.60 -23.09 7.28
N GLN A 234 -12.78 -22.40 8.09
CA GLN A 234 -13.00 -20.99 8.37
C GLN A 234 -12.77 -20.13 7.12
N ALA A 235 -11.78 -20.47 6.29
CA ALA A 235 -11.56 -19.79 5.01
C ALA A 235 -12.82 -19.84 4.12
N ALA A 236 -13.39 -21.03 3.93
CA ALA A 236 -14.60 -21.22 3.12
C ALA A 236 -15.82 -20.51 3.72
N LYS A 237 -15.97 -20.54 5.05
CA LYS A 237 -17.03 -19.84 5.78
C LYS A 237 -16.97 -18.34 5.53
N TYR A 238 -15.85 -17.69 5.82
CA TYR A 238 -15.73 -16.23 5.70
C TYR A 238 -15.78 -15.76 4.25
N ALA A 239 -15.26 -16.54 3.30
CA ALA A 239 -15.45 -16.27 1.87
C ALA A 239 -16.95 -16.29 1.51
N SER A 240 -17.69 -17.28 2.02
CA SER A 240 -19.13 -17.40 1.76
C SER A 240 -19.94 -16.27 2.41
N GLU A 241 -19.56 -15.80 3.61
CA GLU A 241 -20.20 -14.65 4.25
C GLU A 241 -19.97 -13.36 3.47
N ALA A 242 -18.73 -13.08 3.06
CA ALA A 242 -18.40 -11.89 2.27
C ALA A 242 -19.21 -11.83 0.97
N LEU A 243 -19.38 -12.97 0.29
CA LEU A 243 -20.14 -13.09 -0.95
C LEU A 243 -21.64 -12.78 -0.80
N LYS A 244 -22.21 -12.82 0.41
CA LYS A 244 -23.65 -12.51 0.62
C LYS A 244 -23.99 -11.04 0.44
N CYS A 245 -23.01 -10.14 0.56
CA CYS A 245 -23.22 -8.70 0.43
C CYS A 245 -23.80 -8.34 -0.95
N GLY A 246 -23.35 -9.01 -2.03
CA GLY A 246 -23.83 -8.76 -3.39
C GLY A 246 -23.39 -7.42 -4.00
N ASP A 247 -22.79 -6.50 -3.23
CA ASP A 247 -22.31 -5.20 -3.73
C ASP A 247 -21.03 -5.31 -4.59
N ALA A 248 -20.38 -6.48 -4.58
CA ALA A 248 -19.25 -6.75 -5.47
C ALA A 248 -19.68 -7.60 -6.67
N GLU A 249 -19.25 -7.20 -7.86
CA GLU A 249 -19.63 -7.81 -9.13
C GLU A 249 -18.37 -8.19 -9.90
N LEU A 250 -18.28 -9.44 -10.39
CA LEU A 250 -17.22 -9.87 -11.30
C LEU A 250 -17.29 -9.06 -12.61
N VAL A 251 -16.14 -8.60 -13.11
CA VAL A 251 -16.08 -7.93 -14.41
C VAL A 251 -16.10 -8.98 -15.51
N ASP A 252 -17.05 -8.81 -16.44
CA ASP A 252 -17.04 -9.56 -17.69
C ASP A 252 -16.02 -8.93 -18.65
N TYR A 253 -14.98 -9.68 -18.99
CA TYR A 253 -13.91 -9.17 -19.85
C TYR A 253 -14.37 -9.01 -21.30
N ASN A 254 -15.53 -9.57 -21.68
CA ASN A 254 -16.15 -9.27 -22.98
C ASN A 254 -16.62 -7.81 -23.08
N ASP A 255 -16.94 -7.18 -21.95
CA ASP A 255 -17.46 -5.81 -21.89
C ASP A 255 -16.35 -4.76 -21.74
N LEU A 256 -15.08 -5.18 -21.59
CA LEU A 256 -13.96 -4.26 -21.44
C LEU A 256 -13.50 -3.72 -22.81
N PRO A 257 -13.64 -2.41 -23.08
CA PRO A 257 -13.27 -1.85 -24.37
C PRO A 257 -11.76 -1.71 -24.52
N PHE A 258 -11.29 -1.87 -25.75
CA PHE A 258 -10.00 -1.33 -26.18
C PHE A 258 -10.21 0.09 -26.72
N ARG A 259 -9.31 1.00 -26.37
CA ARG A 259 -9.36 2.40 -26.79
C ARG A 259 -8.12 2.77 -27.58
N PRO A 260 -8.26 3.47 -28.72
CA PRO A 260 -7.12 3.93 -29.48
C PRO A 260 -6.34 5.00 -28.70
N SER A 261 -5.02 4.97 -28.85
CA SER A 261 -4.11 6.03 -28.46
C SER A 261 -3.06 6.20 -29.55
N ASP A 262 -2.83 7.44 -29.95
CA ASP A 262 -1.72 7.78 -30.82
C ASP A 262 -0.44 7.81 -29.98
N VAL A 263 0.59 7.16 -30.49
CA VAL A 263 1.93 7.09 -29.92
C VAL A 263 2.92 7.55 -30.98
N SER A 264 3.90 8.36 -30.57
CA SER A 264 4.86 8.97 -31.49
C SER A 264 6.24 8.41 -31.19
N LEU A 265 6.89 7.84 -32.21
CA LEU A 265 8.23 7.31 -32.16
C LEU A 265 9.08 7.91 -33.27
N GLU A 266 10.18 8.58 -32.93
CA GLU A 266 11.12 9.16 -33.90
C GLU A 266 10.46 10.07 -34.97
N GLY A 267 9.27 10.62 -34.68
CA GLY A 267 8.51 11.48 -35.59
C GLY A 267 7.44 10.75 -36.42
N GLU A 268 7.36 9.42 -36.33
CA GLU A 268 6.25 8.62 -36.87
C GLU A 268 5.16 8.44 -35.81
N VAL A 269 3.89 8.56 -36.23
CA VAL A 269 2.74 8.38 -35.34
C VAL A 269 2.02 7.10 -35.71
N GLU A 270 1.89 6.20 -34.74
CA GLU A 270 1.10 4.97 -34.84
C GLU A 270 -0.10 5.03 -33.88
N THR A 271 -1.23 4.46 -34.26
CA THR A 271 -2.40 4.31 -33.38
C THR A 271 -2.44 2.90 -32.80
N VAL A 272 -2.23 2.78 -31.49
CA VAL A 272 -2.28 1.50 -30.75
C VAL A 272 -3.54 1.43 -29.90
N ASN A 273 -4.13 0.24 -29.78
CA ASN A 273 -5.33 0.00 -28.98
C ASN A 273 -4.98 -0.56 -27.60
N TYR A 274 -5.28 0.19 -26.53
CA TYR A 274 -5.05 -0.21 -25.15
C TYR A 274 -6.34 -0.65 -24.47
N SER A 275 -6.31 -1.72 -23.66
CA SER A 275 -7.41 -2.03 -22.73
C SER A 275 -7.76 -0.81 -21.88
N SER A 276 -9.04 -0.61 -21.60
CA SER A 276 -9.50 0.42 -20.67
C SER A 276 -8.94 0.29 -19.25
N LEU A 277 -8.52 -0.91 -18.84
CA LEU A 277 -7.88 -1.14 -17.54
C LEU A 277 -6.59 -0.33 -17.39
N TYR A 278 -5.85 -0.13 -18.49
CA TYR A 278 -4.59 0.64 -18.50
C TYR A 278 -4.76 2.12 -18.17
N ARG A 279 -5.97 2.66 -18.35
CA ARG A 279 -6.25 4.10 -18.17
C ARG A 279 -6.80 4.46 -16.79
N TYR A 280 -7.07 3.49 -15.94
CA TYR A 280 -7.62 3.78 -14.63
C TYR A 280 -6.55 4.33 -13.70
N GLY A 281 -6.87 5.44 -13.03
CA GLY A 281 -6.05 6.02 -11.97
C GLY A 281 -6.24 5.31 -10.62
N ASP A 282 -5.53 5.76 -9.59
CA ASP A 282 -5.44 5.05 -8.29
C ASP A 282 -6.81 4.94 -7.66
N ASN A 283 -7.52 6.07 -7.71
CA ASN A 283 -8.87 6.21 -7.19
C ASN A 283 -9.88 5.38 -8.00
N GLN A 284 -9.66 5.16 -9.30
CA GLN A 284 -10.55 4.31 -10.10
C GLN A 284 -10.35 2.84 -9.76
N VAL A 285 -9.09 2.37 -9.64
CA VAL A 285 -8.78 0.98 -9.25
C VAL A 285 -9.30 0.69 -7.84
N ALA A 286 -9.12 1.62 -6.90
CA ALA A 286 -9.63 1.48 -5.55
C ALA A 286 -11.17 1.39 -5.47
N ASN A 287 -11.90 1.82 -6.51
CA ASN A 287 -13.36 1.75 -6.56
C ASN A 287 -13.89 0.68 -7.52
N PHE A 288 -13.07 -0.31 -7.89
CA PHE A 288 -13.53 -1.46 -8.68
C PHE A 288 -14.64 -2.20 -7.97
N LYS A 289 -15.69 -2.52 -8.73
CA LYS A 289 -16.82 -3.28 -8.22
C LYS A 289 -16.42 -4.67 -7.74
N GLU A 290 -15.39 -5.27 -8.33
CA GLU A 290 -14.89 -6.59 -7.93
C GLU A 290 -14.26 -6.60 -6.52
N ASN A 291 -13.83 -5.42 -6.03
CA ASN A 291 -13.07 -5.32 -4.80
C ASN A 291 -14.01 -5.33 -3.59
N TYR A 292 -13.84 -6.37 -2.77
CA TYR A 292 -14.34 -6.43 -1.40
C TYR A 292 -13.51 -5.57 -0.44
N LEU A 293 -12.19 -5.62 -0.60
CA LEU A 293 -11.22 -4.81 0.12
C LEU A 293 -10.28 -4.22 -0.92
N SER A 294 -10.25 -2.88 -1.03
CA SER A 294 -9.42 -2.18 -2.00
C SER A 294 -7.95 -2.25 -1.61
N GLN A 295 -7.24 -3.25 -2.13
CA GLN A 295 -5.78 -3.35 -2.07
C GLN A 295 -5.29 -3.63 -3.49
N TYR A 296 -4.39 -2.80 -4.00
CA TYR A 296 -3.78 -3.04 -5.31
C TYR A 296 -2.29 -2.71 -5.24
N TYR A 297 -1.48 -3.60 -5.77
CA TYR A 297 -0.06 -3.35 -5.91
C TYR A 297 0.19 -2.51 -7.15
N THR A 298 0.95 -1.43 -7.00
CA THR A 298 1.48 -0.72 -8.16
C THR A 298 2.59 -1.58 -8.75
N VAL A 299 2.38 -2.08 -9.97
CA VAL A 299 3.45 -2.69 -10.76
C VAL A 299 4.15 -1.54 -11.47
N GLU A 300 5.42 -1.30 -11.17
CA GLU A 300 6.20 -0.30 -11.90
C GLU A 300 6.23 -0.65 -13.38
N GLN A 301 6.00 0.35 -14.23
CA GLN A 301 5.65 0.18 -15.65
C GLN A 301 6.80 -0.35 -16.51
N VAL A 302 7.96 -0.48 -15.89
CA VAL A 302 9.22 -0.93 -16.46
C VAL A 302 9.50 -2.39 -16.14
N LEU A 303 8.60 -3.06 -15.40
CA LEU A 303 8.71 -4.49 -15.17
C LEU A 303 8.13 -5.28 -16.34
N VAL A 304 8.91 -6.24 -16.80
CA VAL A 304 8.56 -7.19 -17.85
C VAL A 304 8.02 -8.47 -17.18
N PRO A 305 6.80 -8.94 -17.52
CA PRO A 305 6.29 -10.21 -17.04
C PRO A 305 7.17 -11.38 -17.50
N SER A 306 7.32 -12.38 -16.63
CA SER A 306 8.10 -13.57 -16.94
C SER A 306 7.42 -14.43 -18.01
N GLU A 307 8.23 -15.19 -18.75
CA GLU A 307 7.71 -16.15 -19.73
C GLU A 307 6.84 -17.22 -19.06
N SER A 308 7.19 -17.65 -17.85
CA SER A 308 6.41 -18.60 -17.06
C SER A 308 5.01 -18.08 -16.77
N LEU A 309 4.88 -16.83 -16.30
CA LEU A 309 3.58 -16.20 -16.07
C LEU A 309 2.76 -16.12 -17.37
N MET A 310 3.37 -15.65 -18.46
CA MET A 310 2.66 -15.52 -19.75
C MET A 310 2.19 -16.85 -20.31
N GLN A 311 2.94 -17.93 -20.09
CA GLN A 311 2.59 -19.29 -20.55
C GLN A 311 1.44 -19.93 -19.75
N LEU A 312 1.04 -19.36 -18.60
CA LEU A 312 -0.15 -19.83 -17.86
C LEU A 312 -1.46 -19.49 -18.59
N TYR A 313 -1.44 -18.55 -19.53
CA TYR A 313 -2.63 -18.10 -20.25
C TYR A 313 -2.69 -18.67 -21.67
N ASP A 314 -3.91 -18.96 -22.13
CA ASP A 314 -4.14 -19.25 -23.54
C ASP A 314 -4.05 -17.94 -24.34
N GLN A 315 -2.97 -17.77 -25.09
CA GLN A 315 -2.69 -16.51 -25.78
C GLN A 315 -3.66 -16.21 -26.94
N ALA A 316 -4.44 -17.19 -27.38
CA ALA A 316 -5.36 -17.04 -28.50
C ALA A 316 -6.79 -16.72 -28.04
N THR A 317 -7.21 -17.24 -26.89
CA THR A 317 -8.61 -17.23 -26.45
C THR A 317 -8.83 -16.65 -25.06
N ASP A 318 -7.80 -16.54 -24.24
CA ASP A 318 -7.94 -15.96 -22.90
C ASP A 318 -8.05 -14.44 -22.97
N LEU A 319 -9.23 -13.92 -22.63
CA LEU A 319 -9.46 -12.48 -22.59
C LEU A 319 -8.57 -11.78 -21.56
N ARG A 320 -8.21 -12.46 -20.46
CA ARG A 320 -7.28 -11.92 -19.47
C ARG A 320 -5.91 -11.69 -20.09
N PHE A 321 -5.45 -12.61 -20.93
CA PHE A 321 -4.20 -12.41 -21.66
C PHE A 321 -4.28 -11.13 -22.50
N ARG A 322 -5.33 -11.01 -23.31
CA ARG A 322 -5.56 -9.85 -24.18
C ARG A 322 -5.67 -8.52 -23.42
N HIS A 323 -6.18 -8.53 -22.19
CA HIS A 323 -6.41 -7.32 -21.40
C HIS A 323 -5.25 -6.95 -20.47
N PHE A 324 -4.53 -7.92 -19.93
CA PHE A 324 -3.44 -7.68 -18.96
C PHE A 324 -2.11 -7.47 -19.65
N PHE A 325 -1.91 -8.09 -20.81
CA PHE A 325 -0.63 -8.15 -21.48
C PHE A 325 -0.71 -7.38 -22.79
N ASN A 326 0.15 -6.38 -22.97
CA ASN A 326 0.18 -5.58 -24.19
C ASN A 326 1.59 -5.32 -24.70
N LYS A 327 1.73 -5.43 -26.01
CA LYS A 327 2.91 -4.92 -26.72
C LYS A 327 2.82 -3.39 -26.72
N TYR A 328 3.96 -2.69 -26.71
CA TYR A 328 4.03 -1.22 -26.83
C TYR A 328 3.62 -0.40 -25.60
N ALA A 329 3.42 -0.97 -24.41
CA ALA A 329 3.03 -0.18 -23.22
C ALA A 329 4.03 0.95 -22.89
N LEU A 330 5.33 0.78 -23.17
CA LEU A 330 6.35 1.83 -22.99
C LEU A 330 6.21 3.00 -23.97
N TRP A 331 5.56 2.80 -25.12
CA TRP A 331 5.38 3.85 -26.12
C TRP A 331 4.44 4.96 -25.63
N GLU A 332 3.51 4.66 -24.73
CA GLU A 332 2.70 5.70 -24.07
C GLU A 332 3.54 6.69 -23.24
N GLN A 333 4.76 6.32 -22.86
CA GLN A 333 5.69 7.15 -22.08
C GLN A 333 6.75 7.83 -22.97
N GLY A 334 6.62 7.74 -24.30
CA GLY A 334 7.61 8.29 -25.23
C GLY A 334 8.93 7.52 -25.27
N ILE A 335 8.94 6.29 -24.74
CA ILE A 335 10.07 5.36 -24.79
C ILE A 335 9.79 4.36 -25.90
N GLY A 336 10.57 4.37 -26.98
CA GLY A 336 10.52 3.25 -27.92
C GLY A 336 11.81 3.06 -28.72
N GLY A 337 11.72 2.27 -29.80
CA GLY A 337 12.89 1.63 -30.41
C GLY A 337 13.42 0.43 -29.61
N TYR A 338 12.75 0.06 -28.51
CA TYR A 338 13.08 -1.06 -27.64
C TYR A 338 11.80 -1.80 -27.21
N GLY A 339 11.84 -3.13 -27.27
CA GLY A 339 10.77 -3.97 -26.74
C GLY A 339 9.48 -4.02 -27.56
N GLU A 340 9.56 -3.89 -28.88
CA GLU A 340 8.40 -4.06 -29.79
C GLU A 340 7.80 -5.49 -29.72
N ASP A 341 8.62 -6.45 -29.28
CA ASP A 341 8.21 -7.83 -29.00
C ASP A 341 7.90 -8.08 -27.52
N ILE A 342 8.14 -7.10 -26.65
CA ILE A 342 7.96 -7.24 -25.21
C ILE A 342 6.50 -6.96 -24.86
N VAL A 343 5.93 -7.93 -24.18
CA VAL A 343 4.59 -7.88 -23.63
C VAL A 343 4.71 -7.33 -22.22
N TYR A 344 4.12 -6.18 -21.94
CA TYR A 344 4.10 -5.58 -20.62
C TYR A 344 2.78 -5.93 -19.93
N ASN A 345 2.83 -6.24 -18.63
CA ASN A 345 1.63 -6.28 -17.81
C ASN A 345 1.40 -4.90 -17.20
N LYS A 346 0.19 -4.34 -17.26
CA LYS A 346 -0.05 -3.10 -16.54
C LYS A 346 -1.43 -2.99 -15.92
N PHE A 347 -1.42 -2.95 -14.59
CA PHE A 347 -2.20 -2.04 -13.75
C PHE A 347 -1.18 -0.98 -13.27
N LYS A 348 -0.88 0.20 -13.89
CA LYS A 348 -1.68 1.44 -13.97
C LYS A 348 -0.81 2.72 -14.28
N GLU A 349 -1.44 3.79 -14.80
CA GLU A 349 -1.16 5.27 -14.93
C GLU A 349 -0.18 5.90 -15.97
N ARG A 350 -0.59 7.06 -16.50
CA ARG A 350 0.26 8.08 -17.14
C ARG A 350 0.60 9.14 -16.09
N ILE A 351 1.81 9.68 -16.13
CA ILE A 351 2.29 10.79 -15.28
C ILE A 351 1.52 12.07 -15.60
#